data_AF-Q5CBP4-F1
#
_entry.id   AF-Q5CBP4-F1
#
_cell.length_a   1.000
_cell.length_b   1.000
_cell.length_c   1.000
_cell.angle_alpha   90.00
_cell.angle_beta   90.00
_cell.angle_gamma   90.00
#
_symmetry.space_group_name_H-M   'P 1'
#
loop_
_entity.id
_entity.type
_entity.pdbx_description
1 polymer ?
#
loop_
_entity_poly.entity_id
_entity_poly.type
_entity_poly.pdbx_seq_one_letter_code
_entity_poly.pdbx_strand_id
1 'polypeptide(L)' 'MGDSMHVLKLVSDLETPVSTFMKVSRGEEFAFLLESVELGSAFGRHSFIGIGKKDVLVFEKGILRTS' A
#
# COMPACT_ATOMS: atom_id res chain seq x y z
N MET A 1 -23.22 -8.56 -0.63
CA MET A 1 -22.41 -9.29 0.38
C MET A 1 -21.20 -8.42 0.60
N GLY A 2 -21.23 -7.57 1.63
CA GLY A 2 -20.27 -6.47 1.78
C GLY A 2 -18.90 -6.99 2.23
N ASP A 3 -17.83 -6.52 1.60
CA ASP A 3 -16.46 -6.73 2.07
C ASP A 3 -16.38 -6.25 3.53
N SER A 4 -16.27 -7.17 4.47
CA SER A 4 -16.00 -6.85 5.86
C SER A 4 -14.52 -6.51 5.99
N MET A 5 -14.21 -5.26 6.31
CA MET A 5 -12.85 -4.86 6.64
C MET A 5 -12.40 -5.59 7.90
N HIS A 6 -11.38 -6.44 7.78
CA HIS A 6 -10.74 -7.11 8.90
C HIS A 6 -9.47 -6.33 9.30
N VAL A 7 -9.29 -6.10 10.59
CA VAL A 7 -8.11 -5.40 11.12
C VAL A 7 -7.30 -6.37 11.97
N LEU A 8 -6.02 -6.54 11.61
CA LEU A 8 -5.06 -7.35 12.35
C LEU A 8 -3.86 -6.47 12.75
N LYS A 9 -3.40 -6.61 13.99
CA LYS A 9 -2.18 -5.95 14.48
C LYS A 9 -1.10 -7.00 14.69
N LEU A 10 0.07 -6.77 14.08
CA LEU A 10 1.22 -7.66 14.12
C LEU A 10 2.43 -6.94 14.74
N VAL A 11 3.33 -7.71 15.35
CA VAL A 11 4.65 -7.23 15.79
C VAL A 11 5.62 -7.32 14.62
N SER A 12 6.40 -6.27 14.39
CA SER A 12 7.23 -6.12 13.18
C SER A 12 8.55 -5.40 13.46
N ASP A 13 9.10 -5.58 14.66
CA ASP A 13 10.25 -4.81 15.17
C ASP A 13 11.53 -4.99 14.35
N LEU A 14 11.63 -6.09 13.58
CA LEU A 14 12.76 -6.39 12.70
C LEU A 14 12.55 -5.94 11.25
N GLU A 15 11.35 -5.48 10.91
CA GLU A 15 11.09 -4.99 9.57
C GLU A 15 11.19 -3.47 9.52
N THR A 16 11.68 -2.97 8.40
CA THR A 16 11.45 -1.60 7.97
C THR A 16 10.29 -1.58 6.98
N PRO A 17 9.64 -0.43 6.73
CA PRO A 17 8.55 -0.41 5.77
C PRO A 17 8.97 -0.89 4.37
N VAL A 18 10.22 -0.59 3.96
CA VAL A 18 10.82 -1.12 2.72
C VAL A 18 10.96 -2.65 2.77
N SER A 19 11.48 -3.24 3.86
CA SER A 19 11.66 -4.70 3.93
C SER A 19 10.32 -5.43 3.95
N THR A 20 9.32 -4.88 4.65
CA THR A 20 7.93 -5.38 4.62
C THR A 20 7.38 -5.32 3.21
N PHE A 21 7.47 -4.18 2.53
CA PHE A 21 6.97 -4.00 1.16
C PHE A 21 7.56 -5.04 0.20
N MET A 22 8.88 -5.25 0.26
CA MET A 22 9.59 -6.23 -0.59
C MET A 22 9.20 -7.68 -0.31
N LYS A 23 8.67 -7.98 0.88
CA LYS A 23 8.18 -9.32 1.24
C LYS A 23 6.75 -9.53 0.76
N VAL A 24 5.87 -8.56 1.01
CA VAL A 24 4.43 -8.73 0.76
C VAL A 24 4.01 -8.44 -0.67
N SER A 25 4.78 -7.66 -1.44
CA SER A 25 4.47 -7.35 -2.84
C SER A 25 4.91 -8.44 -3.83
N ARG A 26 5.55 -9.52 -3.36
CA ARG A 26 6.09 -10.56 -4.23
C ARG A 26 4.96 -11.26 -5.00
N GLY A 27 5.03 -11.18 -6.33
CA GLY A 27 4.07 -11.81 -7.23
C GLY A 27 2.81 -10.98 -7.49
N GLU A 28 2.69 -9.80 -6.87
CA GLU A 28 1.60 -8.88 -7.13
C GLU A 28 1.88 -8.03 -8.37
N GLU A 29 0.89 -7.91 -9.25
CA GLU A 29 0.98 -7.07 -10.44
C GLU A 29 1.03 -5.58 -10.09
N PHE A 30 0.31 -5.19 -9.03
CA PHE A 30 0.27 -3.83 -8.51
C PHE A 30 0.53 -3.82 -7.01
N ALA A 31 1.46 -2.98 -6.59
CA ALA A 31 1.74 -2.71 -5.19
C ALA A 31 2.32 -1.31 -5.05
N PHE A 32 2.14 -0.69 -3.88
CA PHE A 32 2.74 0.59 -3.57
C PHE A 32 3.21 0.66 -2.12
N LEU A 33 4.20 1.52 -1.89
CA LEU A 33 4.67 1.95 -0.58
C LEU A 33 4.63 3.48 -0.55
N LEU A 34 3.90 4.04 0.41
CA LEU A 34 3.90 5.48 0.70
C LEU A 34 4.58 5.69 2.06
N GLU A 35 5.71 6.39 2.06
CA GLU A 35 6.40 6.79 3.28
C GLU A 35 6.30 8.30 3.48
N SER A 36 6.16 8.73 4.73
CA SER A 36 6.31 10.13 5.08
C SER A 36 7.78 10.49 5.24
N VAL A 37 8.18 11.62 4.67
CA VAL A 37 9.56 12.14 4.71
C VAL A 37 9.75 13.19 5.82
N GLU A 38 8.67 13.62 6.48
CA GLU A 38 8.71 14.69 7.49
C GLU A 38 9.33 14.22 8.81
N LEU A 39 10.59 14.57 9.00
CA LEU A 39 11.30 14.46 10.28
C LEU A 39 10.71 15.45 11.29
N GLY A 40 9.95 14.93 12.27
CA GLY A 40 9.69 15.66 13.52
C GLY A 40 8.22 15.87 13.92
N SER A 41 7.24 15.53 13.08
CA SER A 41 5.82 15.56 13.45
C SER A 41 5.30 14.14 13.78
N ALA A 42 4.32 14.02 14.68
CA ALA A 42 3.72 12.72 15.00
C ALA A 42 3.05 12.04 13.78
N PHE A 43 2.68 12.83 12.77
CA PHE A 43 2.08 12.36 11.52
C PHE A 43 3.10 11.72 10.56
N GLY A 44 4.40 11.99 10.72
CA GLY A 44 5.45 11.46 9.85
C GLY A 44 5.93 10.03 10.15
N ARG A 45 5.31 9.32 11.10
CA ARG A 45 5.77 7.98 11.56
C ARG A 45 5.04 6.79 10.92
N HIS A 46 4.16 7.04 9.95
CA HIS A 46 3.36 5.98 9.35
C HIS A 46 3.79 5.77 7.90
N SER A 47 3.86 4.50 7.52
CA SER A 47 4.00 4.06 6.15
C SER A 47 2.77 3.26 5.75
N PHE A 48 2.33 3.41 4.50
CA PHE A 48 1.21 2.67 3.95
C PHE A 48 1.70 1.73 2.86
N ILE A 49 1.32 0.46 2.97
CA ILE A 49 1.62 -0.56 1.97
C ILE A 49 0.29 -1.06 1.41
N GLY A 50 0.12 -0.95 0.09
CA GLY A 50 -0.95 -1.56 -0.66
C GLY A 50 -0.41 -2.69 -1.53
N ILE A 51 -1.09 -3.83 -1.53
CA ILE A 51 -0.76 -4.99 -2.35
C ILE A 51 -2.01 -5.49 -3.07
N GLY A 52 -1.82 -6.00 -4.28
CA GLY A 52 -2.90 -6.41 -5.15
C GLY A 52 -3.73 -5.23 -5.64
N LYS A 53 -4.70 -5.54 -6.48
CA LYS A 53 -5.67 -4.57 -7.01
C LYS A 53 -7.07 -5.15 -6.88
N LYS A 54 -8.04 -4.30 -6.53
CA LYS A 54 -9.45 -4.62 -6.76
C LYS A 54 -9.86 -4.18 -8.16
N ASP A 55 -9.53 -2.93 -8.49
CA ASP A 55 -9.76 -2.30 -9.77
C ASP A 55 -8.56 -1.39 -10.09
N VAL A 56 -8.27 -1.17 -11.37
CA VAL A 56 -7.25 -0.25 -11.88
C VAL A 56 -7.91 0.75 -12.81
N LEU A 57 -7.70 2.03 -12.55
CA LEU A 57 -8.19 3.13 -13.36
C LEU A 57 -7.02 3.79 -14.10
N VAL A 58 -7.07 3.83 -15.43
CA VAL A 58 -6.04 4.45 -16.28
C VAL A 58 -6.68 5.55 -17.12
N PHE A 59 -6.18 6.79 -17.01
CA PHE A 59 -6.66 7.92 -17.80
C PHE A 59 -5.58 8.40 -18.76
N GLU A 60 -5.81 8.22 -20.07
CA GLU A 60 -4.85 8.60 -21.11
C GLU A 60 -5.57 9.22 -22.31
N LYS A 61 -5.04 10.35 -22.81
CA LYS A 61 -5.57 11.05 -24.01
C LYS A 61 -7.08 11.33 -23.96
N GLY A 62 -7.60 11.66 -22.78
CA GLY A 62 -9.03 11.94 -22.58
C GLY A 62 -9.91 10.69 -22.40
N ILE A 63 -9.33 9.49 -22.35
CA ILE A 63 -10.05 8.22 -22.23
C ILE A 63 -9.74 7.59 -20.87
N LEU A 64 -10.78 7.26 -20.10
CA LEU A 64 -10.68 6.47 -18.87
C LEU A 64 -10.89 4.98 -19.19
N ARG A 65 -9.98 4.13 -18.72
CA ARG A 65 -10.02 2.66 -18.81
C ARG A 65 -10.06 2.09 -17.40
N THR A 66 -10.83 1.02 -17.19
CA THR A 66 -10.91 0.30 -15.91
C THR A 66 -10.59 -1.17 -16.14
N SER A 67 -9.81 -1.83 -15.26
CA SER A 67 -9.48 -3.26 -15.34
C SER A 67 -9.20 -3.94 -14.01
#